data_AF-A0A932Y016-F1
#
_entry.id   AF-A0A932Y016-F1
#
_cell.length_a   1.000
_cell.length_b   1.000
_cell.length_c   1.000
_cell.angle_alpha   90.00
_cell.angle_beta   90.00
_cell.angle_gamma   90.00
#
_symmetry.space_group_name_H-M   'P 1'
#
loop_
_entity.id
_entity.type
_entity.pdbx_description
1 polymer ?
#
loop_
_entity_poly.entity_id
_entity_poly.type
_entity_poly.pdbx_seq_one_letter_code
_entity_poly.pdbx_strand_id
1 'polypeptide(L)'
;MLTYDIDNIKLKRQRWDGKWRLVTFDIPDSKKTAREALRRKLKELDFYPLQKSVFITPYRCEDEIDFICSVFDVNRNNVLILEVNKFEGAEKLKHHFKL
;
A
#
# COMPACT_ATOMS: atom_id res chain seq x y z
N MET A 1 9.46 20.84 -2.21
CA MET A 1 9.24 20.39 -0.82
C MET A 1 8.59 19.01 -0.81
N LEU A 2 7.39 18.81 -1.37
CA LEU A 2 6.72 17.48 -1.46
C LEU A 2 7.58 16.34 -2.05
N THR A 3 8.44 16.64 -3.02
CA THR A 3 9.34 15.65 -3.65
C THR A 3 10.41 15.12 -2.69
N TYR A 4 10.82 15.88 -1.68
CA TYR A 4 11.77 15.41 -0.68
C TYR A 4 11.08 14.52 0.37
N ASP A 5 9.80 14.80 0.63
CA ASP A 5 9.00 14.05 1.60
C ASP A 5 8.59 12.67 1.08
N ILE A 6 8.34 12.53 -0.23
CA ILE A 6 8.00 11.23 -0.86
C ILE A 6 9.19 10.24 -0.93
N ASP A 7 10.41 10.73 -0.89
CA ASP A 7 11.61 9.87 -0.84
C ASP A 7 11.90 9.39 0.59
N ASN A 8 11.42 10.13 1.60
CA ASN A 8 11.65 9.83 3.02
C ASN A 8 10.45 9.19 3.72
N ILE A 9 9.29 9.10 3.06
CA ILE A 9 8.13 8.42 3.61
C ILE A 9 8.48 6.98 3.98
N LYS A 10 8.04 6.57 5.16
CA LYS A 10 8.21 5.21 5.66
C LYS A 10 6.90 4.75 6.26
N LEU A 11 6.58 3.48 6.03
CA LEU A 11 5.46 2.84 6.68
C LEU A 11 5.79 2.67 8.17
N LYS A 12 4.93 3.19 9.04
CA LYS A 12 5.08 3.05 10.49
C LYS A 12 4.86 1.58 10.88
N ARG A 13 5.96 0.85 11.10
CA ARG A 13 5.94 -0.55 11.57
C ARG A 13 5.60 -0.63 13.06
N GLN A 14 4.33 -0.41 13.38
CA GLN A 14 3.80 -0.60 14.72
C GLN A 14 3.65 -2.10 15.04
N ARG A 15 3.43 -2.45 16.31
CA ARG A 15 3.04 -3.81 16.68
C ARG A 15 1.80 -4.20 15.90
N TRP A 16 1.84 -5.37 15.24
CA TRP A 16 0.71 -5.88 14.47
C TRP A 16 -0.53 -6.01 15.35
N ASP A 17 -1.65 -5.45 14.88
CA ASP A 17 -2.92 -5.42 15.60
C ASP A 17 -3.82 -6.63 15.31
N GLY A 18 -3.27 -7.66 14.66
CA GLY A 18 -3.99 -8.89 14.28
C GLY A 18 -4.82 -8.75 13.00
N LYS A 19 -4.79 -7.59 12.34
CA LYS A 19 -5.51 -7.34 11.08
C LYS A 19 -4.54 -7.06 9.93
N TRP A 20 -4.91 -7.43 8.73
CA TRP A 20 -4.17 -7.10 7.51
C TRP A 20 -4.80 -5.91 6.82
N ARG A 21 -3.99 -5.05 6.20
CA ARG A 21 -4.44 -3.95 5.36
C ARG A 21 -4.20 -4.33 3.91
N LEU A 22 -5.29 -4.61 3.21
CA LEU A 22 -5.30 -4.90 1.79
C LEU A 22 -5.58 -3.60 1.04
N VAL A 23 -4.60 -3.15 0.26
CA VAL A 23 -4.72 -1.98 -0.61
C VAL A 23 -4.98 -2.46 -2.03
N THR A 24 -6.12 -2.09 -2.59
CA THR A 24 -6.45 -2.36 -3.99
C THR A 24 -6.74 -1.06 -4.71
N PHE A 25 -6.45 -0.99 -6.01
CA PHE A 25 -6.73 0.20 -6.80
C PHE A 25 -7.14 -0.10 -8.24
N ASP A 26 -8.03 0.73 -8.78
CA ASP A 26 -8.47 0.71 -10.16
C ASP A 26 -8.23 2.08 -10.81
N ILE A 27 -7.00 2.30 -11.27
CA ILE A 27 -6.57 3.58 -11.85
C ILE A 27 -6.69 3.48 -13.37
N PRO A 28 -7.43 4.39 -14.04
CA PRO A 28 -7.63 4.37 -15.50
C PRO A 28 -6.32 4.34 -16.28
N ASP A 29 -6.35 3.74 -17.48
CA ASP A 29 -5.16 3.63 -18.33
C ASP A 29 -4.59 4.97 -18.78
N SER A 30 -5.41 6.01 -18.88
CA SER A 30 -4.95 7.38 -19.14
C SER A 30 -3.99 7.91 -18.06
N LYS A 31 -4.00 7.31 -16.86
CA LYS A 31 -3.14 7.63 -15.71
C LYS A 31 -2.12 6.53 -15.42
N LYS A 32 -1.68 5.78 -16.44
CA LYS A 32 -0.69 4.67 -16.33
C LYS A 32 0.56 5.07 -15.54
N THR A 33 1.13 6.25 -15.78
CA THR A 33 2.34 6.72 -15.07
C THR A 33 2.10 6.84 -13.56
N ALA A 34 0.96 7.41 -13.14
CA ALA A 34 0.59 7.52 -11.74
C ALA A 34 0.35 6.14 -11.09
N ARG A 35 -0.29 5.23 -11.83
CA ARG A 35 -0.50 3.83 -11.40
C ARG A 35 0.83 3.11 -11.14
N GLU A 36 1.79 3.21 -12.06
CA GLU A 36 3.10 2.58 -11.89
C GLU A 36 3.93 3.26 -10.78
N ALA A 37 3.80 4.58 -10.59
CA ALA A 37 4.44 5.29 -9.49
C ALA A 37 3.91 4.81 -8.12
N LEU A 38 2.59 4.70 -7.96
CA LEU A 38 1.96 4.13 -6.76
C LEU A 38 2.47 2.70 -6.51
N ARG A 39 2.43 1.83 -7.53
CA ARG A 39 2.93 0.45 -7.42
C ARG A 39 4.37 0.38 -6.95
N ARG A 40 5.25 1.20 -7.52
CA ARG A 40 6.66 1.22 -7.15
C ARG A 40 6.83 1.67 -5.71
N LYS A 41 6.14 2.74 -5.30
CA LYS A 41 6.24 3.28 -3.95
C LYS A 41 5.69 2.32 -2.90
N LEU A 42 4.60 1.60 -3.16
CA LEU A 42 4.11 0.57 -2.25
C LEU A 42 5.13 -0.56 -2.02
N LYS A 43 5.85 -0.98 -3.07
CA LYS A 43 6.93 -1.96 -2.92
C LYS A 43 8.11 -1.41 -2.11
N GLU A 44 8.48 -0.15 -2.32
CA GLU A 44 9.52 0.54 -1.54
C GLU A 44 9.14 0.64 -0.05
N LEU A 45 7.84 0.71 0.25
CA LEU A 45 7.29 0.72 1.61
C LEU A 45 7.05 -0.68 2.20
N ASP A 46 7.61 -1.72 1.59
CA ASP A 46 7.51 -3.13 2.01
C ASP A 46 6.09 -3.70 1.99
N PHE A 47 5.17 -3.15 1.19
CA PHE A 47 3.91 -3.84 0.93
C PHE A 47 4.17 -5.08 0.08
N TYR A 48 3.54 -6.19 0.43
CA TYR A 48 3.63 -7.41 -0.35
C TYR A 48 2.66 -7.35 -1.55
N PRO A 49 3.13 -7.54 -2.79
CA PRO A 49 2.26 -7.58 -3.96
C PRO A 49 1.54 -8.93 -4.08
N LEU A 50 0.21 -8.94 -3.91
CA LEU A 50 -0.62 -10.14 -4.15
C LEU A 50 -0.99 -10.28 -5.63
N GLN A 51 -1.30 -9.17 -6.29
CA GLN A 51 -1.60 -9.10 -7.72
C GLN A 51 -1.09 -7.78 -8.31
N LYS A 52 -1.41 -7.47 -9.57
CA LYS A 52 -0.95 -6.23 -10.23
C LYS A 52 -1.40 -4.97 -9.50
N SER A 53 -2.65 -4.94 -9.04
CA SER A 53 -3.22 -3.78 -8.35
C SER A 53 -3.67 -4.08 -6.92
N VAL A 54 -3.11 -5.14 -6.31
CA VAL A 54 -3.50 -5.60 -4.97
C VAL A 54 -2.24 -5.82 -4.14
N PHE A 55 -2.17 -5.13 -3.01
CA PHE A 55 -1.03 -5.10 -2.10
C PHE A 55 -1.51 -5.34 -0.67
N ILE A 56 -0.67 -5.93 0.16
CA ILE A 56 -1.01 -6.25 1.55
C ILE A 56 0.11 -5.91 2.51
N THR A 57 -0.25 -5.42 3.68
CA THR A 57 0.66 -5.13 4.79
C THR A 57 -0.03 -5.40 6.13
N PRO A 58 0.69 -5.78 7.20
CA PRO A 58 0.10 -5.89 8.53
C PRO A 58 -0.06 -4.54 9.23
N TYR A 59 0.52 -3.47 8.69
CA TYR A 59 0.58 -2.16 9.35
C TYR A 59 -0.50 -1.20 8.83
N ARG A 60 -0.99 -0.32 9.71
CA ARG A 60 -1.85 0.80 9.31
C ARG A 60 -1.08 1.70 8.34
N CYS A 61 -1.79 2.21 7.33
CA CYS A 61 -1.17 2.86 6.18
C CYS A 61 -2.02 3.95 5.54
N GLU A 62 -3.12 4.33 6.17
CA GLU A 62 -4.11 5.27 5.62
C GLU A 62 -3.46 6.62 5.29
N ASP A 63 -2.70 7.19 6.23
CA ASP A 63 -1.97 8.45 6.07
C ASP A 63 -0.95 8.37 4.92
N GLU A 64 -0.19 7.27 4.86
CA GLU A 64 0.82 7.05 3.83
C GLU A 64 0.19 6.91 2.44
N ILE A 65 -0.92 6.17 2.33
CA ILE A 65 -1.67 6.02 1.07
C ILE A 65 -2.23 7.36 0.61
N ASP A 66 -2.84 8.14 1.51
CA ASP A 66 -3.40 9.45 1.19
C ASP A 66 -2.30 10.41 0.68
N PHE A 67 -1.15 10.44 1.36
CA PHE A 67 -0.01 11.23 0.94
C PHE A 67 0.53 10.81 -0.43
N ILE A 68 0.75 9.51 -0.66
CA ILE A 68 1.26 9.00 -1.94
C ILE A 68 0.27 9.31 -3.09
N CYS A 69 -1.03 9.16 -2.85
CA CYS A 69 -2.05 9.48 -3.83
C CYS A 69 -2.01 10.97 -4.19
N SER A 70 -1.86 11.85 -3.20
CA SER A 70 -1.72 13.29 -3.42
C SER A 70 -0.46 13.64 -4.23
N VAL A 71 0.69 12.99 -3.95
CA VAL A 71 1.95 13.29 -4.64
C VAL A 71 1.93 12.81 -6.09
N PHE A 72 1.31 11.67 -6.37
CA PHE A 72 1.27 11.09 -7.72
C PHE A 72 0.03 11.45 -8.53
N ASP A 73 -0.81 12.37 -8.06
CA ASP A 73 -2.06 12.76 -8.73
C ASP A 73 -2.96 11.54 -9.02
N VAL A 74 -3.04 10.63 -8.05
CA VAL A 74 -3.97 9.49 -8.07
C VAL A 74 -5.25 9.92 -7.38
N ASN A 75 -6.39 9.81 -8.09
CA ASN A 75 -7.68 10.04 -7.47
C ASN A 75 -7.91 9.03 -6.34
N ARG A 76 -8.07 9.53 -5.10
CA ARG A 76 -8.22 8.71 -3.90
C ARG A 76 -9.43 7.76 -3.95
N ASN A 77 -10.46 8.08 -4.73
CA ASN A 77 -11.65 7.23 -4.92
C ASN A 77 -11.34 5.95 -5.71
N ASN A 78 -10.21 5.90 -6.41
CA ASN A 78 -9.77 4.72 -7.15
C ASN A 78 -8.97 3.75 -6.26
N VAL A 79 -8.79 4.05 -4.97
CA VAL A 79 -8.00 3.24 -4.05
C VAL A 79 -8.90 2.80 -2.89
N LEU A 80 -8.86 1.53 -2.54
CA LEU A 80 -9.58 0.96 -1.41
C LEU A 80 -8.57 0.35 -0.44
N ILE A 81 -8.81 0.57 0.85
CA ILE A 81 -8.09 -0.07 1.94
C ILE A 81 -9.11 -0.92 2.68
N LEU A 82 -8.85 -2.22 2.76
CA LEU A 82 -9.70 -3.16 3.47
C LEU A 82 -8.95 -3.69 4.70
N GLU A 83 -9.62 -3.71 5.84
CA GLU A 83 -9.16 -4.47 7.00
C GLU A 83 -9.59 -5.94 6.86
N VAL A 84 -8.63 -6.84 6.83
CA VAL A 84 -8.85 -8.27 6.64
C VAL A 84 -8.37 -9.03 7.87
N ASN A 85 -9.29 -9.70 8.56
CA ASN A 85 -8.95 -10.51 9.73
C ASN A 85 -8.31 -11.85 9.35
N LYS A 86 -8.74 -12.45 8.23
CA LYS A 86 -8.29 -13.76 7.74
C LYS A 86 -8.37 -13.81 6.21
N PHE A 87 -7.41 -14.47 5.59
CA PHE A 87 -7.42 -14.83 4.17
C PHE A 87 -6.54 -16.07 3.96
N GLU A 88 -6.76 -16.78 2.86
CA GLU A 88 -5.97 -17.97 2.51
C GLU A 88 -4.52 -17.60 2.18
N GLY A 89 -3.55 -18.36 2.71
CA GLY A 89 -2.13 -18.10 2.49
C GLY A 89 -1.50 -17.06 3.44
N ALA A 90 -2.24 -16.58 4.45
CA ALA A 90 -1.73 -15.62 5.44
C ALA A 90 -0.47 -16.08 6.17
N GLU A 91 -0.31 -17.38 6.42
CA GLU A 91 0.88 -17.92 7.11
C GLU A 91 2.18 -17.60 6.38
N LYS A 92 2.21 -17.71 5.04
CA LYS A 92 3.38 -17.32 4.24
C LYS A 92 3.75 -15.85 4.46
N LEU A 93 2.73 -14.99 4.59
CA LEU A 93 2.93 -13.57 4.79
C LEU A 93 3.33 -13.23 6.22
N LYS A 94 2.84 -13.95 7.24
CA LYS A 94 3.36 -13.81 8.61
C LYS A 94 4.87 -14.06 8.65
N HIS A 95 5.33 -15.14 8.01
CA HIS A 95 6.76 -15.43 7.88
C HIS A 95 7.52 -14.32 7.14
N HIS A 96 6.96 -13.80 6.04
CA HIS A 96 7.56 -12.69 5.28
C HIS A 96 7.73 -11.41 6.14
N PHE A 97 6.69 -11.05 6.90
CA PHE A 97 6.67 -9.86 7.75
C PHE A 97 7.27 -10.07 9.16
N LYS A 98 7.71 -11.29 9.49
CA LYS A 98 8.24 -11.70 10.80
C LYS A 98 7.24 -11.47 11.94
N LEU A 99 5.99 -11.86 11.72
CA LEU A 99 4.88 -11.78 12.66
C LEU A 99 4.64 -13.11 13.39
#